data_AF-A0A6G9FPI7-F1
#
_entry.id   AF-A0A6G9FPI7-F1
#
_cell.length_a   1.000
_cell.length_b   1.000
_cell.length_c   1.000
_cell.angle_alpha   90.00
_cell.angle_beta   90.00
_cell.angle_gamma   90.00
#
_symmetry.space_group_name_H-M   'P 1'
#
loop_
_entity.id
_entity.type
_entity.pdbx_description
1 polymer ?
#
loop_
_entity_poly.entity_id
_entity_poly.type
_entity_poly.pdbx_seq_one_letter_code
_entity_poly.pdbx_strand_id
1 'polypeptide(L)'
;MRTVQKALIAVGHSLVGGADGVFGDHTKAAYAAEQRAQGFTGGAADGNPGCRSLTELGRKGGFTVDCGAGPGDGGVPPPPADRDTGTTAEEYAAEFNRSTLVTAEGHVPYHGVDERHVVAPKASLQCVEWHGLLDAAVGSTDQGVHEAVYELAARESGSLDDPSQPNVRLEAVRSPSADPENPARTALHTGERVELPYLPDPLATGAVFLDLPGAPPGEPFSIRWGGDVWHRPGSLMLRLAEGSSPPRFDEASRVLTVSLPKGVVATVRMCSLIDFDEDIMGMASWCREIPQPAPQLAPETEEEASARQAAEAQRAEHAMEVAAAGRHWMFTPWQELTLVHAVQQPLRAPVLQLTDLATVRASGATAEHLAGTVELDEASTDRIDVVAGWTEVTDAGPTGRDTRTTAVPVFGLLTAGVTRDGVPGADPAVLRNGLLTFSTQAAEERSKASGGKVPPVPEKHEFGDTKHRTVRYRPLVGSRFGDYFPPQFAAPGHNALTVQGEATERSVPSSAPPTAPRLLYCVPTLALEEDRDAHDAVVHRRRGGGIRVYLGRPWFSSGDGELLGVVLGEPPGGDPSSARDALVTLMGRDPVHRSAPVVAPTPDVFTNAVRQSGPLPWPRPRDR
;
A
#
# COMPACT_ATOMS: atom_id res chain seq x y z
N MET A 1 17.37 -24.11 -13.95
CA MET A 1 17.74 -25.54 -14.15
C MET A 1 19.23 -25.78 -14.32
N ARG A 2 19.93 -25.31 -15.36
CA ARG A 2 21.39 -25.55 -15.52
C ARG A 2 22.24 -25.11 -14.31
N THR A 3 21.88 -24.01 -13.66
CA THR A 3 22.53 -23.51 -12.44
C THR A 3 22.46 -24.52 -11.30
N VAL A 4 21.30 -25.16 -11.13
CA VAL A 4 21.07 -26.17 -10.08
C VAL A 4 21.87 -27.44 -10.35
N GLN A 5 21.88 -27.92 -11.60
CA GLN A 5 22.68 -29.09 -12.00
C GLN A 5 24.18 -28.85 -11.83
N LYS A 6 24.68 -27.65 -12.19
CA LYS A 6 26.09 -27.27 -11.94
C LYS A 6 26.43 -27.26 -10.46
N ALA A 7 25.52 -26.75 -9.62
CA ALA A 7 25.71 -26.74 -8.18
C ALA A 7 25.71 -28.14 -7.57
N LEU A 8 24.80 -29.03 -8.02
CA LEU A 8 24.80 -30.44 -7.62
C LEU A 8 26.13 -31.14 -7.96
N ILE A 9 26.68 -30.90 -9.14
CA ILE A 9 27.99 -31.43 -9.55
C ILE A 9 29.10 -30.84 -8.67
N ALA A 10 29.05 -29.54 -8.37
CA ALA A 10 30.04 -28.87 -7.54
C ALA A 10 30.08 -29.37 -6.08
N VAL A 11 28.93 -29.82 -5.55
CA VAL A 11 28.84 -30.43 -4.20
C VAL A 11 29.02 -31.96 -4.22
N GLY A 12 29.41 -32.54 -5.36
CA GLY A 12 29.89 -33.92 -5.46
C GLY A 12 28.88 -34.95 -6.00
N HIS A 13 27.71 -34.54 -6.51
CA HIS A 13 26.75 -35.46 -7.11
C HIS A 13 27.03 -35.69 -8.60
N SER A 14 27.05 -36.96 -9.02
CA SER A 14 27.24 -37.33 -10.43
C SER A 14 25.93 -37.23 -11.20
N LEU A 15 25.91 -36.48 -12.31
CA LEU A 15 24.80 -36.40 -13.25
C LEU A 15 25.20 -37.01 -14.59
N VAL A 16 24.51 -38.08 -15.01
CA VAL A 16 24.70 -38.71 -16.33
C VAL A 16 24.22 -37.72 -17.40
N GLY A 17 25.15 -37.10 -18.14
CA GLY A 17 24.88 -36.04 -19.13
C GLY A 17 25.36 -34.64 -18.72
N GLY A 18 25.82 -34.45 -17.47
CA GLY A 18 26.27 -33.15 -16.97
C GLY A 18 25.13 -32.14 -16.80
N ALA A 19 25.45 -30.85 -16.83
CA ALA A 19 24.47 -29.76 -16.69
C ALA A 19 23.80 -29.41 -18.04
N ASP A 20 23.02 -30.35 -18.58
CA ASP A 20 22.34 -30.25 -19.87
C ASP A 20 21.15 -29.25 -19.88
N GLY A 21 20.57 -28.98 -18.70
CA GLY A 21 19.41 -28.14 -18.48
C GLY A 21 18.08 -28.87 -18.38
N VAL A 22 18.08 -30.20 -18.44
CA VAL A 22 16.88 -31.05 -18.38
C VAL A 22 16.71 -31.64 -16.98
N PHE A 23 15.59 -31.34 -16.32
CA PHE A 23 15.30 -31.87 -14.98
C PHE A 23 14.60 -33.23 -15.09
N GLY A 24 15.39 -34.28 -15.36
CA GLY A 24 14.92 -35.68 -15.41
C GLY A 24 15.18 -36.47 -14.13
N ASP A 25 14.84 -37.76 -14.14
CA ASP A 25 14.93 -38.66 -12.98
C ASP A 25 16.32 -38.71 -12.33
N HIS A 26 17.39 -38.61 -13.13
CA HIS A 26 18.76 -38.56 -12.62
C HIS A 26 19.06 -37.25 -11.85
N THR A 27 18.56 -36.11 -12.32
CA THR A 27 18.70 -34.83 -11.61
C THR A 27 17.86 -34.82 -10.34
N LYS A 28 16.65 -35.39 -10.41
CA LYS A 28 15.76 -35.55 -9.25
C LYS A 28 16.38 -36.45 -8.17
N ALA A 29 16.96 -37.59 -8.55
CA ALA A 29 17.64 -38.49 -7.63
C ALA A 29 18.88 -37.85 -6.98
N ALA A 30 19.70 -37.12 -7.75
CA ALA A 30 20.85 -36.37 -7.23
C ALA A 30 20.41 -35.26 -6.28
N TYR A 31 19.32 -34.56 -6.59
CA TYR A 31 18.78 -33.53 -5.71
C TYR A 31 18.17 -34.13 -4.43
N ALA A 32 17.54 -35.29 -4.50
CA ALA A 32 17.05 -36.02 -3.33
C ALA A 32 18.21 -36.46 -2.42
N ALA A 33 19.34 -36.86 -3.00
CA ALA A 33 20.55 -37.17 -2.24
C ALA A 33 21.13 -35.91 -1.57
N GLU A 34 21.13 -34.77 -2.25
CA GLU A 34 21.52 -33.49 -1.65
C GLU A 34 20.58 -33.06 -0.51
N GLN A 35 19.27 -33.21 -0.67
CA GLN A 35 18.31 -32.97 0.42
C GLN A 35 18.61 -33.84 1.64
N ARG A 36 18.91 -35.14 1.45
CA ARG A 36 19.33 -35.99 2.58
C ARG A 36 20.64 -35.53 3.20
N ALA A 37 21.61 -35.10 2.39
CA ALA A 37 22.87 -34.53 2.89
C ALA A 37 22.68 -33.20 3.65
N GLN A 38 21.60 -32.48 3.36
CA GLN A 38 21.17 -31.28 4.09
C GLN A 38 20.30 -31.59 5.32
N GLY A 39 20.04 -32.87 5.63
CA GLY A 39 19.29 -33.30 6.82
C GLY A 39 17.78 -33.48 6.61
N PHE A 40 17.27 -33.38 5.38
CA PHE A 40 15.87 -33.66 5.09
C PHE A 40 15.60 -35.18 5.07
N THR A 41 14.46 -35.61 5.60
CA THR A 41 14.05 -37.03 5.70
C THR A 41 12.62 -37.23 5.19
N GLY A 42 12.25 -38.48 4.92
CA GLY A 42 10.90 -38.83 4.44
C GLY A 42 10.52 -38.11 3.14
N GLY A 43 9.28 -37.63 3.07
CA GLY A 43 8.75 -36.88 1.92
C GLY A 43 9.41 -35.52 1.67
N ALA A 44 10.20 -34.99 2.61
CA ALA A 44 10.93 -33.73 2.44
C ALA A 44 12.25 -33.90 1.65
N ALA A 45 12.62 -35.14 1.31
CA ALA A 45 13.76 -35.48 0.43
C ALA A 45 13.27 -36.19 -0.86
N ASP A 46 12.27 -35.59 -1.50
CA ASP A 46 11.58 -36.09 -2.70
C ASP A 46 12.31 -35.82 -4.03
N GLY A 47 13.42 -35.06 -3.97
CA GLY A 47 14.19 -34.66 -5.13
C GLY A 47 13.67 -33.43 -5.86
N ASN A 48 12.60 -32.80 -5.37
CA ASN A 48 12.08 -31.56 -5.93
C ASN A 48 12.69 -30.35 -5.19
N PRO A 49 13.27 -29.36 -5.89
CA PRO A 49 13.85 -28.19 -5.26
C PRO A 49 12.83 -27.32 -4.51
N GLY A 50 12.79 -27.45 -3.18
CA GLY A 50 12.06 -26.54 -2.30
C GLY A 50 12.91 -25.31 -1.95
N CYS A 51 12.27 -24.20 -1.53
CA CYS A 51 12.96 -22.94 -1.22
C CYS A 51 14.15 -23.13 -0.26
N ARG A 52 13.94 -23.85 0.85
CA ARG A 52 14.99 -24.09 1.86
C ARG A 52 16.15 -24.93 1.31
N SER A 53 15.86 -26.06 0.66
CA SER A 53 16.90 -26.94 0.12
C SER A 53 17.65 -26.32 -1.06
N LEU A 54 16.97 -25.49 -1.84
CA LEU A 54 17.54 -24.79 -2.98
C LEU A 54 18.38 -23.61 -2.53
N THR A 55 17.96 -22.87 -1.50
CA THR A 55 18.74 -21.78 -0.90
C THR A 55 20.05 -22.31 -0.31
N GLU A 56 20.00 -23.45 0.39
CA GLU A 56 21.21 -24.07 0.94
C GLU A 56 22.13 -24.61 -0.16
N LEU A 57 21.59 -25.21 -1.22
CA LEU A 57 22.37 -25.56 -2.39
C LEU A 57 22.92 -24.32 -3.12
N GLY A 58 22.16 -23.22 -3.13
CA GLY A 58 22.54 -21.91 -3.66
C GLY A 58 23.73 -21.31 -2.93
N ARG A 59 23.72 -21.37 -1.59
CA ARG A 59 24.83 -20.97 -0.73
C ARG A 59 26.11 -21.76 -1.04
N LYS A 60 26.00 -23.08 -1.24
CA LYS A 60 27.15 -23.93 -1.60
C LYS A 60 27.59 -23.76 -3.06
N GLY A 61 26.65 -23.49 -3.96
CA GLY A 61 26.85 -23.41 -5.41
C GLY A 61 27.06 -22.01 -5.97
N GLY A 62 27.08 -20.98 -5.13
CA GLY A 62 27.35 -19.58 -5.51
C GLY A 62 26.22 -18.91 -6.31
N PHE A 63 24.96 -19.23 -6.04
CA PHE A 63 23.81 -18.57 -6.66
C PHE A 63 22.72 -18.22 -5.63
N THR A 64 22.08 -17.08 -5.83
CA THR A 64 20.98 -16.60 -4.98
C THR A 64 19.66 -17.21 -5.43
N VAL A 65 18.80 -17.52 -4.46
CA VAL A 65 17.48 -18.12 -4.68
C VAL A 65 16.44 -17.11 -4.22
N ASP A 66 15.60 -16.67 -5.14
CA ASP A 66 14.41 -15.89 -4.84
C ASP A 66 13.24 -16.86 -4.74
N CYS A 67 12.61 -16.93 -3.56
CA CYS A 67 11.51 -17.85 -3.27
C CYS A 67 10.13 -17.26 -3.54
N GLY A 68 10.03 -16.22 -4.39
CA GLY A 68 8.77 -15.76 -4.93
C GLY A 68 8.22 -16.69 -6.02
N ALA A 69 6.98 -17.15 -5.83
CA ALA A 69 6.13 -17.94 -6.74
C ALA A 69 6.26 -19.48 -6.68
N GLY A 70 5.43 -20.09 -5.83
CA GLY A 70 4.85 -21.42 -6.05
C GLY A 70 3.32 -21.30 -6.05
N PRO A 71 2.57 -22.15 -6.79
CA PRO A 71 1.11 -22.04 -6.86
C PRO A 71 0.47 -22.67 -5.63
N GLY A 72 -0.34 -21.87 -4.92
CA GLY A 72 -1.32 -22.35 -3.95
C GLY A 72 -0.80 -22.58 -2.55
N ASP A 73 -0.74 -21.52 -1.75
CA ASP A 73 -1.24 -21.61 -0.39
C ASP A 73 -1.75 -20.25 0.07
N GLY A 74 -2.95 -20.22 0.64
CA GLY A 74 -3.64 -19.00 1.10
C GLY A 74 -3.04 -18.42 2.39
N GLY A 75 -1.72 -18.45 2.52
CA GLY A 75 -1.00 -17.96 3.68
C GLY A 75 -0.84 -16.44 3.66
N VAL A 76 -1.13 -15.81 4.80
CA VAL A 76 -0.77 -14.41 5.08
C VAL A 76 0.70 -14.19 4.70
N PRO A 77 1.02 -13.17 3.87
CA PRO A 77 2.39 -12.93 3.44
C PRO A 77 3.30 -12.67 4.66
N PRO A 78 4.55 -13.16 4.64
CA PRO A 78 5.48 -12.90 5.74
C PRO A 78 5.67 -11.39 5.90
N PRO A 79 5.77 -10.89 7.15
CA PRO A 79 5.91 -9.47 7.38
C PRO A 79 7.20 -8.95 6.73
N PRO A 80 7.15 -7.80 6.04
CA PRO A 80 8.34 -7.20 5.43
C PRO A 80 9.40 -6.90 6.51
N ALA A 81 10.66 -7.10 6.16
CA ALA A 81 11.81 -6.76 7.00
C ALA A 81 11.76 -5.30 7.46
N ASP A 82 12.36 -5.04 8.62
CA ASP A 82 12.35 -3.78 9.38
C ASP A 82 12.44 -2.54 8.47
N ARG A 83 11.36 -1.76 8.45
CA ARG A 83 11.22 -0.57 7.60
C ARG A 83 11.65 0.64 8.42
N ASP A 84 12.96 0.80 8.51
CA ASP A 84 13.58 1.85 9.31
C ASP A 84 13.29 3.24 8.73
N THR A 85 12.32 3.93 9.31
CA THR A 85 12.05 5.36 9.09
C THR A 85 12.95 6.27 9.93
N GLY A 86 13.87 5.70 10.73
CA GLY A 86 14.82 6.41 11.57
C GLY A 86 14.29 6.84 12.95
N THR A 87 13.02 6.61 13.27
CA THR A 87 12.41 6.94 14.58
C THR A 87 11.69 5.73 15.15
N THR A 88 12.05 5.28 16.35
CA THR A 88 11.40 4.13 17.02
C THR A 88 10.07 4.53 17.66
N ALA A 89 9.24 3.54 18.00
CA ALA A 89 8.01 3.75 18.76
C ALA A 89 8.25 4.47 20.10
N GLU A 90 9.34 4.15 20.82
CA GLU A 90 9.73 4.86 22.04
C GLU A 90 10.06 6.33 21.79
N GLU A 91 10.84 6.61 20.73
CA GLU A 91 11.22 7.98 20.38
C GLU A 91 10.01 8.80 19.93
N TYR A 92 9.14 8.20 19.11
CA TYR A 92 7.88 8.79 18.69
C TYR A 92 6.99 9.12 19.89
N ALA A 93 6.82 8.18 20.83
CA ALA A 93 6.04 8.40 22.04
C ALA A 93 6.63 9.55 22.88
N ALA A 94 7.96 9.58 23.05
CA ALA A 94 8.64 10.65 23.77
C ALA A 94 8.45 12.03 23.12
N GLU A 95 8.48 12.10 21.78
CA GLU A 95 8.20 13.33 21.05
C GLU A 95 6.74 13.77 21.18
N PHE A 96 5.80 12.85 20.93
CA PHE A 96 4.37 13.12 21.04
C PHE A 96 3.97 13.59 22.43
N ASN A 97 4.55 13.00 23.49
CA ASN A 97 4.27 13.36 24.87
C ASN A 97 4.74 14.78 25.25
N ARG A 98 5.58 15.43 24.42
CA ARG A 98 5.96 16.84 24.57
C ARG A 98 5.04 17.81 23.81
N SER A 99 4.09 17.31 23.03
CA SER A 99 3.14 18.14 22.27
C SER A 99 2.12 18.83 23.18
N THR A 100 1.43 19.85 22.63
CA THR A 100 0.33 20.53 23.34
C THR A 100 -0.85 19.60 23.60
N LEU A 101 -1.04 18.58 22.75
CA LEU A 101 -2.12 17.60 22.90
C LEU A 101 -2.03 16.90 24.26
N VAL A 102 -0.81 16.52 24.68
CA VAL A 102 -0.57 15.86 25.97
C VAL A 102 -0.40 16.89 27.09
N THR A 103 0.41 17.94 26.87
CA THR A 103 0.80 18.88 27.93
C THR A 103 -0.27 19.91 28.31
N ALA A 104 -1.23 20.19 27.43
CA ALA A 104 -2.25 21.22 27.63
C ALA A 104 -3.69 20.76 27.33
N GLU A 105 -3.89 19.84 26.38
CA GLU A 105 -5.23 19.44 25.90
C GLU A 105 -5.72 18.11 26.52
N GLY A 106 -4.94 17.52 27.43
CA GLY A 106 -5.37 16.38 28.26
C GLY A 106 -5.41 15.03 27.53
N HIS A 107 -4.66 14.87 26.43
CA HIS A 107 -4.46 13.57 25.80
C HIS A 107 -3.58 12.66 26.68
N VAL A 108 -3.93 11.37 26.77
CA VAL A 108 -3.14 10.38 27.53
C VAL A 108 -1.78 10.20 26.85
N PRO A 109 -0.66 10.18 27.59
CA PRO A 109 0.65 9.97 26.98
C PRO A 109 0.74 8.61 26.29
N TYR A 110 1.50 8.56 25.20
CA TYR A 110 1.85 7.31 24.54
C TYR A 110 3.02 6.61 25.25
N HIS A 111 3.08 5.30 25.06
CA HIS A 111 4.17 4.43 25.47
C HIS A 111 4.81 3.82 24.21
N GLY A 112 6.09 3.43 24.29
CA GLY A 112 6.78 2.78 23.17
C GLY A 112 6.34 1.33 22.93
N VAL A 113 5.60 0.75 23.88
CA VAL A 113 5.02 -0.60 23.82
C VAL A 113 3.54 -0.54 24.21
N ASP A 114 2.74 -1.47 23.71
CA ASP A 114 1.38 -1.70 24.18
C ASP A 114 1.35 -2.96 25.06
N GLU A 115 0.65 -2.88 26.20
CA GLU A 115 0.59 -3.95 27.18
C GLU A 115 -0.87 -4.33 27.48
N ARG A 116 -1.14 -5.64 27.55
CA ARG A 116 -2.45 -6.20 27.90
C ARG A 116 -2.28 -7.39 28.84
N HIS A 117 -3.06 -7.42 29.91
CA HIS A 117 -3.11 -8.58 30.78
C HIS A 117 -3.88 -9.73 30.14
N VAL A 118 -3.35 -10.93 30.28
CA VAL A 118 -4.02 -12.17 29.93
C VAL A 118 -4.15 -13.00 31.21
N VAL A 119 -5.37 -13.48 31.46
CA VAL A 119 -5.76 -14.17 32.69
C VAL A 119 -6.60 -15.41 32.39
N ALA A 120 -6.65 -16.33 33.35
CA ALA A 120 -7.50 -17.51 33.26
C ALA A 120 -8.98 -17.10 33.13
N PRO A 121 -9.77 -17.76 32.27
CA PRO A 121 -11.18 -17.44 32.09
C PRO A 121 -11.98 -17.70 33.38
N LYS A 122 -13.10 -16.98 33.54
CA LYS A 122 -14.01 -17.13 34.69
C LYS A 122 -14.90 -18.36 34.51
N ALA A 123 -15.06 -19.16 35.56
CA ALA A 123 -16.02 -20.25 35.65
C ALA A 123 -17.17 -19.94 36.62
N SER A 124 -18.29 -20.65 36.44
CA SER A 124 -19.39 -20.65 37.40
C SER A 124 -19.04 -21.50 38.63
N LEU A 125 -19.69 -21.22 39.76
CA LEU A 125 -19.58 -22.03 40.96
C LEU A 125 -19.97 -23.49 40.66
N GLN A 126 -21.05 -23.69 39.91
CA GLN A 126 -21.50 -25.01 39.48
C GLN A 126 -20.42 -25.79 38.73
N CYS A 127 -19.66 -25.14 37.84
CA CYS A 127 -18.56 -25.79 37.12
C CYS A 127 -17.49 -26.28 38.11
N VAL A 128 -17.10 -25.42 39.05
CA VAL A 128 -16.12 -25.76 40.09
C VAL A 128 -16.61 -26.88 41.01
N GLU A 129 -17.88 -26.86 41.40
CA GLU A 129 -18.52 -27.92 42.20
C GLU A 129 -18.51 -29.27 41.46
N TRP A 130 -18.82 -29.29 40.17
CA TRP A 130 -18.77 -30.52 39.36
C TRP A 130 -17.37 -31.09 39.20
N HIS A 131 -16.33 -30.26 39.32
CA HIS A 131 -14.95 -30.73 39.39
C HIS A 131 -14.55 -31.22 40.80
N GLY A 132 -15.46 -31.22 41.77
CA GLY A 132 -15.22 -31.68 43.15
C GLY A 132 -14.27 -30.79 43.95
N LEU A 133 -13.99 -29.57 43.47
CA LEU A 133 -12.94 -28.71 44.04
C LEU A 133 -13.34 -28.03 45.35
N LEU A 134 -14.61 -28.16 45.75
CA LEU A 134 -15.16 -27.64 47.01
C LEU A 134 -15.57 -28.76 47.99
N ASP A 135 -15.34 -30.03 47.63
CA ASP A 135 -15.79 -31.19 48.42
C ASP A 135 -15.12 -31.29 49.79
N ALA A 136 -13.99 -30.60 50.00
CA ALA A 136 -13.31 -30.54 51.29
C ALA A 136 -14.20 -30.00 52.43
N ALA A 137 -15.20 -29.17 52.11
CA ALA A 137 -16.20 -28.72 53.08
C ALA A 137 -17.31 -29.76 53.33
N VAL A 138 -17.56 -30.67 52.39
CA VAL A 138 -18.67 -31.63 52.49
C VAL A 138 -18.31 -32.73 53.49
N GLY A 139 -18.98 -32.70 54.65
CA GLY A 139 -18.74 -33.67 55.73
C GLY A 139 -17.59 -33.30 56.68
N SER A 140 -16.96 -32.13 56.50
CA SER A 140 -16.04 -31.59 57.48
C SER A 140 -16.77 -31.14 58.75
N THR A 141 -16.10 -31.21 59.90
CA THR A 141 -16.57 -30.61 61.17
C THR A 141 -15.74 -29.39 61.57
N ASP A 142 -14.71 -29.07 60.78
CA ASP A 142 -13.83 -27.92 61.01
C ASP A 142 -14.45 -26.65 60.42
N GLN A 143 -14.79 -25.70 61.30
CA GLN A 143 -15.35 -24.41 60.92
C GLN A 143 -14.41 -23.61 60.01
N GLY A 144 -13.09 -23.70 60.21
CA GLY A 144 -12.13 -22.99 59.38
C GLY A 144 -12.13 -23.47 57.93
N VAL A 145 -12.38 -24.77 57.71
CA VAL A 145 -12.54 -25.34 56.36
C VAL A 145 -13.82 -24.83 55.70
N HIS A 146 -14.92 -24.76 56.44
CA HIS A 146 -16.18 -24.22 55.92
C HIS A 146 -16.06 -22.73 55.54
N GLU A 147 -15.44 -21.92 56.39
CA GLU A 147 -15.22 -20.50 56.12
C GLU A 147 -14.33 -20.31 54.88
N ALA A 148 -13.22 -21.06 54.76
CA ALA A 148 -12.33 -20.95 53.61
C ALA A 148 -13.00 -21.32 52.28
N VAL A 149 -13.84 -22.38 52.26
CA VAL A 149 -14.57 -22.79 51.06
C VAL A 149 -15.70 -21.82 50.74
N TYR A 150 -16.39 -21.28 51.74
CA TYR A 150 -17.42 -20.25 51.52
C TYR A 150 -16.82 -18.97 50.91
N GLU A 151 -15.70 -18.48 51.44
CA GLU A 151 -14.99 -17.31 50.91
C GLU A 151 -14.48 -17.54 49.49
N LEU A 152 -14.08 -18.77 49.16
CA LEU A 152 -13.72 -19.16 47.79
C LEU A 152 -14.96 -19.12 46.88
N ALA A 153 -16.05 -19.77 47.29
CA ALA A 153 -17.30 -19.82 46.51
C ALA A 153 -17.88 -18.42 46.25
N ALA A 154 -17.80 -17.52 47.24
CA ALA A 154 -18.26 -16.13 47.13
C ALA A 154 -17.55 -15.34 46.01
N ARG A 155 -16.37 -15.79 45.56
CA ARG A 155 -15.66 -15.18 44.41
C ARG A 155 -16.43 -15.35 43.10
N GLU A 156 -17.42 -16.24 43.00
CA GLU A 156 -18.24 -16.34 41.77
C GLU A 156 -18.80 -14.98 41.32
N SER A 157 -19.18 -14.09 42.25
CA SER A 157 -19.68 -12.75 41.92
C SER A 157 -18.60 -11.73 41.52
N GLY A 158 -17.32 -12.07 41.64
CA GLY A 158 -16.21 -11.17 41.31
C GLY A 158 -16.15 -10.82 39.83
N SER A 159 -15.65 -9.61 39.53
CA SER A 159 -15.50 -9.09 38.17
C SER A 159 -14.16 -8.37 38.04
N LEU A 160 -13.53 -8.40 36.86
CA LEU A 160 -12.34 -7.58 36.56
C LEU A 160 -12.68 -6.09 36.48
N ASP A 161 -13.95 -5.77 36.25
CA ASP A 161 -14.45 -4.40 36.11
C ASP A 161 -14.82 -3.74 37.44
N ASP A 162 -14.51 -4.37 38.58
CA ASP A 162 -14.85 -3.83 39.89
C ASP A 162 -13.79 -2.80 40.36
N PRO A 163 -14.14 -1.50 40.42
CA PRO A 163 -13.21 -0.45 40.78
C PRO A 163 -12.85 -0.44 42.28
N SER A 164 -13.49 -1.28 43.10
CA SER A 164 -13.09 -1.45 44.51
C SER A 164 -11.80 -2.26 44.66
N GLN A 165 -11.40 -2.99 43.60
CA GLN A 165 -10.16 -3.75 43.58
C GLN A 165 -8.93 -2.84 43.43
N PRO A 166 -7.79 -3.25 44.02
CA PRO A 166 -6.56 -2.50 43.89
C PRO A 166 -6.13 -2.42 42.42
N ASN A 167 -5.63 -1.26 42.01
CA ASN A 167 -5.11 -1.01 40.66
C ASN A 167 -6.13 -1.15 39.52
N VAL A 168 -7.44 -1.14 39.80
CA VAL A 168 -8.49 -1.11 38.77
C VAL A 168 -9.01 0.31 38.61
N ARG A 169 -9.02 0.81 37.37
CA ARG A 169 -9.60 2.11 37.01
C ARG A 169 -10.59 1.94 35.88
N LEU A 170 -11.79 2.50 36.02
CA LEU A 170 -12.75 2.51 34.92
C LEU A 170 -12.56 3.77 34.08
N GLU A 171 -12.28 3.57 32.80
CA GLU A 171 -12.15 4.66 31.83
C GLU A 171 -13.28 4.62 30.81
N ALA A 172 -13.81 5.79 30.45
CA ALA A 172 -14.82 5.90 29.41
C ALA A 172 -14.17 5.73 28.03
N VAL A 173 -14.68 4.78 27.25
CA VAL A 173 -14.30 4.59 25.85
C VAL A 173 -14.94 5.70 25.04
N ARG A 174 -14.11 6.65 24.57
CA ARG A 174 -14.56 7.71 23.68
C ARG A 174 -14.85 7.09 22.31
N SER A 175 -16.13 6.94 21.98
CA SER A 175 -16.58 6.55 20.65
C SER A 175 -17.57 7.58 20.12
N PRO A 176 -17.44 8.05 18.86
CA PRO A 176 -18.43 8.92 18.23
C PRO A 176 -19.84 8.31 18.17
N SER A 177 -19.92 6.98 18.28
CA SER A 177 -21.17 6.21 18.26
C SER A 177 -21.67 5.82 19.65
N ALA A 178 -20.94 6.16 20.73
CA ALA A 178 -21.38 5.86 22.08
C ALA A 178 -22.47 6.83 22.54
N ASP A 179 -23.42 6.32 23.33
CA ASP A 179 -24.40 7.14 24.04
C ASP A 179 -23.65 8.08 25.02
N PRO A 180 -23.74 9.41 24.86
CA PRO A 180 -23.06 10.36 25.75
C PRO A 180 -23.54 10.27 27.19
N GLU A 181 -24.78 9.85 27.43
CA GLU A 181 -25.36 9.67 28.77
C GLU A 181 -24.91 8.33 29.40
N ASN A 182 -24.53 7.35 28.58
CA ASN A 182 -24.09 6.02 29.02
C ASN A 182 -22.84 5.58 28.24
N PRO A 183 -21.67 6.23 28.45
CA PRO A 183 -20.47 5.87 27.73
C PRO A 183 -20.04 4.45 28.10
N ALA A 184 -19.67 3.66 27.08
CA ALA A 184 -19.01 2.38 27.31
C ALA A 184 -17.77 2.60 28.18
N ARG A 185 -17.55 1.71 29.15
CA ARG A 185 -16.40 1.77 30.07
C ARG A 185 -15.50 0.58 29.83
N THR A 186 -14.21 0.78 30.02
CA THR A 186 -13.20 -0.28 30.03
C THR A 186 -12.47 -0.27 31.37
N ALA A 187 -12.14 -1.44 31.89
CA ALA A 187 -11.34 -1.58 33.10
C ALA A 187 -9.85 -1.59 32.75
N LEU A 188 -9.13 -0.63 33.28
CA LEU A 188 -7.68 -0.54 33.20
C LEU A 188 -7.08 -1.13 34.48
N HIS A 189 -6.32 -2.20 34.33
CA HIS A 189 -5.51 -2.78 35.40
C HIS A 189 -4.11 -2.17 35.34
N THR A 190 -3.71 -1.41 36.37
CA THR A 190 -2.43 -0.66 36.41
C THR A 190 -1.32 -1.37 37.18
N GLY A 191 -1.59 -2.55 37.74
CA GLY A 191 -0.61 -3.34 38.48
C GLY A 191 0.21 -4.23 37.54
N GLU A 192 1.39 -4.67 37.96
CA GLU A 192 2.22 -5.60 37.16
C GLU A 192 1.57 -6.99 37.01
N ARG A 193 0.70 -7.37 37.95
CA ARG A 193 -0.05 -8.61 37.97
C ARG A 193 -1.50 -8.36 38.31
N VAL A 194 -2.37 -9.21 37.80
CA VAL A 194 -3.81 -9.20 38.11
C VAL A 194 -4.11 -10.38 39.01
N GLU A 195 -4.53 -10.09 40.24
CA GLU A 195 -5.14 -11.10 41.11
C GLU A 195 -6.57 -11.34 40.66
N LEU A 196 -6.97 -12.60 40.49
CA LEU A 196 -8.30 -12.91 40.01
C LEU A 196 -9.34 -12.74 41.12
N PRO A 197 -10.34 -11.87 40.91
CA PRO A 197 -11.42 -11.68 41.89
C PRO A 197 -12.50 -12.75 41.80
N TYR A 198 -12.40 -13.64 40.80
CA TYR A 198 -13.40 -14.65 40.48
C TYR A 198 -12.86 -16.08 40.58
N LEU A 199 -13.77 -17.05 40.45
CA LEU A 199 -13.43 -18.47 40.27
C LEU A 199 -12.88 -18.71 38.86
N PRO A 200 -11.60 -19.10 38.70
CA PRO A 200 -11.04 -19.42 37.39
C PRO A 200 -11.58 -20.78 36.90
N ASP A 201 -11.61 -20.98 35.59
CA ASP A 201 -11.91 -22.28 34.98
C ASP A 201 -10.85 -23.32 35.37
N PRO A 202 -11.24 -24.41 36.08
CA PRO A 202 -10.30 -25.44 36.48
C PRO A 202 -9.62 -26.18 35.33
N LEU A 203 -10.27 -26.26 34.16
CA LEU A 203 -9.69 -26.93 32.98
C LEU A 203 -8.65 -26.05 32.28
N ALA A 204 -8.75 -24.72 32.41
CA ALA A 204 -7.84 -23.79 31.76
C ALA A 204 -6.53 -23.68 32.55
N THR A 205 -5.54 -24.52 32.24
CA THR A 205 -4.23 -24.55 32.90
C THR A 205 -3.22 -23.55 32.34
N GLY A 206 -3.56 -22.90 31.22
CA GLY A 206 -2.73 -21.86 30.59
C GLY A 206 -3.41 -21.17 29.40
N ALA A 207 -2.61 -20.48 28.61
CA ALA A 207 -2.99 -19.93 27.31
C ALA A 207 -2.14 -20.53 26.19
N VAL A 208 -2.75 -20.68 25.01
CA VAL A 208 -2.09 -21.07 23.77
C VAL A 208 -2.28 -19.94 22.77
N PHE A 209 -1.19 -19.43 22.21
CA PHE A 209 -1.21 -18.47 21.12
C PHE A 209 -0.84 -19.16 19.81
N LEU A 210 -1.64 -18.93 18.77
CA LEU A 210 -1.40 -19.42 17.42
C LEU A 210 -1.14 -18.22 16.51
N ASP A 211 -0.29 -18.44 15.52
CA ASP A 211 0.02 -17.45 14.48
C ASP A 211 0.67 -16.16 15.03
N LEU A 212 1.47 -16.29 16.11
CA LEU A 212 2.27 -15.18 16.61
C LEU A 212 3.25 -14.69 15.52
N PRO A 213 3.33 -13.38 15.26
CA PRO A 213 4.36 -12.81 14.38
C PRO A 213 5.76 -13.26 14.78
N GLY A 214 6.55 -13.71 13.80
CA GLY A 214 7.91 -14.21 14.02
C GLY A 214 8.00 -15.65 14.55
N ALA A 215 6.88 -16.30 14.90
CA ALA A 215 6.86 -17.72 15.21
C ALA A 215 6.80 -18.59 13.94
N PRO A 216 7.26 -19.85 13.99
CA PRO A 216 7.08 -20.78 12.88
C PRO A 216 5.59 -21.01 12.58
N PRO A 217 5.19 -21.06 11.28
CA PRO A 217 3.79 -21.25 10.91
C PRO A 217 3.20 -22.54 11.51
N GLY A 218 2.04 -22.42 12.16
CA GLY A 218 1.31 -23.55 12.72
C GLY A 218 1.88 -24.11 14.03
N GLU A 219 2.98 -23.58 14.56
CA GLU A 219 3.50 -23.94 15.87
C GLU A 219 2.78 -23.17 16.99
N PRO A 220 2.19 -23.85 17.98
CA PRO A 220 1.56 -23.19 19.12
C PRO A 220 2.59 -22.66 20.11
N PHE A 221 2.31 -21.50 20.69
CA PHE A 221 3.07 -20.94 21.80
C PHE A 221 2.24 -21.07 23.09
N SER A 222 2.58 -22.07 23.91
CA SER A 222 1.82 -22.40 25.12
C SER A 222 2.50 -21.86 26.38
N ILE A 223 1.73 -21.21 27.25
CA ILE A 223 2.19 -20.68 28.54
C ILE A 223 1.23 -21.15 29.63
N ARG A 224 1.75 -21.83 30.65
CA ARG A 224 0.96 -22.23 31.82
C ARG A 224 0.74 -21.06 32.76
N TRP A 225 -0.43 -21.00 33.41
CA TRP A 225 -0.71 -19.95 34.38
C TRP A 225 0.19 -20.01 35.61
N GLY A 226 0.62 -21.21 36.01
CA GLY A 226 1.34 -21.40 37.27
C GLY A 226 0.46 -21.08 38.48
N GLY A 227 1.10 -20.84 39.63
CA GLY A 227 0.42 -20.61 40.92
C GLY A 227 0.41 -21.86 41.81
N ASP A 228 0.37 -21.65 43.12
CA ASP A 228 0.46 -22.73 44.11
C ASP A 228 -0.85 -23.53 44.22
N VAL A 229 -1.97 -22.91 43.87
CA VAL A 229 -3.34 -23.47 43.98
C VAL A 229 -4.18 -23.09 42.76
N TRP A 230 -5.08 -23.99 42.36
CA TRP A 230 -5.90 -23.85 41.14
C TRP A 230 -6.75 -22.56 41.12
N HIS A 231 -7.22 -22.09 42.29
CA HIS A 231 -8.08 -20.91 42.41
C HIS A 231 -7.31 -19.58 42.52
N ARG A 232 -5.98 -19.62 42.42
CA ARG A 232 -5.10 -18.44 42.34
C ARG A 232 -4.02 -18.63 41.26
N PRO A 233 -4.42 -18.86 40.00
CA PRO A 233 -3.49 -18.98 38.91
C PRO A 233 -2.81 -17.63 38.65
N GLY A 234 -1.57 -17.66 38.16
CA GLY A 234 -0.84 -16.43 37.82
C GLY A 234 -1.35 -15.79 36.53
N SER A 235 -1.32 -14.46 36.45
CA SER A 235 -1.53 -13.72 35.20
C SER A 235 -0.27 -13.71 34.33
N LEU A 236 -0.41 -13.31 33.07
CA LEU A 236 0.72 -12.91 32.22
C LEU A 236 0.42 -11.58 31.54
N MET A 237 1.47 -10.87 31.10
CA MET A 237 1.37 -9.65 30.32
C MET A 237 1.74 -9.94 28.86
N LEU A 238 0.85 -9.64 27.93
CA LEU A 238 1.18 -9.57 26.52
C LEU A 238 1.72 -8.17 26.23
N ARG A 239 2.96 -8.09 25.74
CA ARG A 239 3.63 -6.84 25.34
C ARG A 239 3.86 -6.84 23.84
N LEU A 240 3.29 -5.86 23.14
CA LEU A 240 3.58 -5.59 21.74
C LEU A 240 4.70 -4.56 21.64
N ALA A 241 5.79 -4.92 20.96
CA ALA A 241 6.95 -4.07 20.76
C ALA A 241 7.29 -3.91 19.27
N GLU A 242 7.95 -2.81 18.91
CA GLU A 242 8.48 -2.61 17.57
C GLU A 242 9.53 -3.69 17.23
N GLY A 243 9.48 -4.21 16.00
CA GLY A 243 10.54 -5.03 15.41
C GLY A 243 10.06 -6.32 14.78
N SER A 244 10.99 -7.24 14.51
CA SER A 244 10.69 -8.51 13.80
C SER A 244 11.23 -9.76 14.53
N SER A 245 11.56 -9.62 15.82
CA SER A 245 12.10 -10.73 16.61
C SER A 245 11.02 -11.80 16.87
N PRO A 246 11.41 -13.09 16.96
CA PRO A 246 10.50 -14.15 17.39
C PRO A 246 9.91 -13.85 18.77
N PRO A 247 8.68 -14.33 19.07
CA PRO A 247 8.06 -14.09 20.37
C PRO A 247 8.89 -14.70 21.50
N ARG A 248 9.02 -13.96 22.60
CA ARG A 248 9.80 -14.38 23.77
C ARG A 248 8.95 -14.25 25.02
N PHE A 249 8.83 -15.35 25.76
CA PHE A 249 8.26 -15.34 27.10
C PHE A 249 9.37 -15.27 28.15
N ASP A 250 9.22 -14.36 29.10
CA ASP A 250 10.10 -14.22 30.25
C ASP A 250 9.36 -14.72 31.50
N GLU A 251 9.76 -15.88 32.03
CA GLU A 251 9.04 -16.55 33.13
C GLU A 251 9.07 -15.74 34.43
N ALA A 252 10.17 -15.06 34.74
CA ALA A 252 10.34 -14.33 36.00
C ALA A 252 9.40 -13.12 36.08
N SER A 253 9.31 -12.38 34.97
CA SER A 253 8.43 -11.21 34.84
C SER A 253 7.03 -11.55 34.34
N ARG A 254 6.81 -12.78 33.84
CA ARG A 254 5.54 -13.25 33.25
C ARG A 254 5.10 -12.41 32.05
N VAL A 255 6.05 -11.94 31.24
CA VAL A 255 5.79 -11.11 30.06
C VAL A 255 6.05 -11.89 28.77
N LEU A 256 5.04 -12.01 27.91
CA LEU A 256 5.16 -12.46 26.53
C LEU A 256 5.38 -11.24 25.64
N THR A 257 6.59 -11.06 25.12
CA THR A 257 6.90 -10.00 24.15
C THR A 257 6.69 -10.51 22.74
N VAL A 258 5.87 -9.81 21.97
CA VAL A 258 5.62 -10.05 20.55
C VAL A 258 6.11 -8.85 19.77
N SER A 259 7.01 -9.06 18.82
CA SER A 259 7.53 -7.99 17.96
C SER A 259 6.70 -7.87 16.68
N LEU A 260 6.32 -6.65 16.32
CA LEU A 260 5.58 -6.37 15.10
C LEU A 260 6.29 -5.24 14.34
N PRO A 261 6.54 -5.38 13.02
CA PRO A 261 7.15 -4.30 12.26
C PRO A 261 6.19 -3.13 12.02
N LYS A 262 6.75 -1.95 11.75
CA LYS A 262 5.99 -0.75 11.41
C LYS A 262 4.99 -0.99 10.30
N GLY A 263 3.76 -0.55 10.51
CA GLY A 263 2.68 -0.62 9.53
C GLY A 263 2.14 -2.03 9.29
N VAL A 264 2.49 -3.01 10.13
CA VAL A 264 1.95 -4.37 10.03
C VAL A 264 0.75 -4.51 10.96
N VAL A 265 -0.25 -5.26 10.48
CA VAL A 265 -1.38 -5.76 11.26
C VAL A 265 -1.31 -7.28 11.24
N ALA A 266 -1.44 -7.92 12.40
CA ALA A 266 -1.44 -9.36 12.52
C ALA A 266 -2.63 -9.84 13.34
N THR A 267 -3.25 -10.94 12.91
CA THR A 267 -4.30 -11.62 13.68
C THR A 267 -3.69 -12.82 14.37
N VAL A 268 -3.82 -12.87 15.69
CA VAL A 268 -3.35 -13.95 16.56
C VAL A 268 -4.55 -14.64 17.16
N ARG A 269 -4.56 -15.97 17.18
CA ARG A 269 -5.62 -16.72 17.86
C ARG A 269 -5.13 -17.12 19.24
N MET A 270 -5.98 -16.90 20.25
CA MET A 270 -5.71 -17.26 21.64
C MET A 270 -6.73 -18.29 22.11
N CYS A 271 -6.24 -19.43 22.61
CA CYS A 271 -7.05 -20.50 23.21
C CYS A 271 -6.67 -20.68 24.67
N SER A 272 -7.52 -21.37 25.44
CA SER A 272 -7.11 -21.93 26.73
C SER A 272 -6.26 -23.18 26.49
N LEU A 273 -5.16 -23.31 27.23
CA LEU A 273 -4.45 -24.57 27.36
C LEU A 273 -5.22 -25.44 28.36
N ILE A 274 -5.45 -26.70 28.01
CA ILE A 274 -6.17 -27.66 28.86
C ILE A 274 -5.31 -28.90 29.08
N ASP A 275 -5.49 -29.55 30.23
CA ASP A 275 -4.99 -30.90 30.44
C ASP A 275 -6.02 -31.87 29.84
N PHE A 276 -5.85 -32.17 28.55
CA PHE A 276 -6.77 -33.00 27.80
C PHE A 276 -6.76 -34.45 28.28
N ASP A 277 -7.95 -34.99 28.56
CA ASP A 277 -8.16 -36.38 28.95
C ASP A 277 -9.30 -36.96 28.11
N GLU A 278 -8.95 -37.87 27.20
CA GLU A 278 -9.88 -38.51 26.28
C GLU A 278 -10.88 -39.45 26.97
N ASP A 279 -10.53 -39.99 28.13
CA ASP A 279 -11.37 -40.95 28.85
C ASP A 279 -12.48 -40.24 29.64
N ILE A 280 -12.22 -38.98 30.03
CA ILE A 280 -13.18 -38.13 30.74
C ILE A 280 -14.01 -37.30 29.77
N MET A 281 -13.40 -36.78 28.70
CA MET A 281 -14.07 -35.85 27.79
C MET A 281 -14.92 -36.59 26.76
N GLY A 282 -16.22 -36.71 27.01
CA GLY A 282 -17.15 -37.40 26.10
C GLY A 282 -17.13 -36.91 24.64
N MET A 283 -16.77 -35.65 24.39
CA MET A 283 -16.57 -35.13 23.03
C MET A 283 -15.41 -35.84 22.27
N ALA A 284 -14.37 -36.29 22.98
CA ALA A 284 -13.29 -37.08 22.39
C ALA A 284 -13.81 -38.43 21.88
N SER A 285 -14.74 -39.06 22.61
CA SER A 285 -15.39 -40.30 22.15
C SER A 285 -16.17 -40.10 20.85
N TRP A 286 -16.91 -38.99 20.72
CA TRP A 286 -17.61 -38.65 19.48
C TRP A 286 -16.67 -38.39 18.31
N CYS A 287 -15.52 -37.75 18.54
CA CYS A 287 -14.50 -37.55 17.50
C CYS A 287 -13.89 -38.88 17.02
N ARG A 288 -13.93 -39.95 17.83
CA ARG A 288 -13.48 -41.29 17.47
C ARG A 288 -14.55 -42.16 16.81
N GLU A 289 -15.81 -41.72 16.81
CA GLU A 289 -16.87 -42.45 16.11
C GLU A 289 -16.65 -42.34 14.59
N ILE A 290 -16.34 -43.48 13.97
CA ILE A 290 -16.19 -43.63 12.52
C ILE A 290 -17.60 -43.59 11.91
N PRO A 291 -17.97 -42.55 11.14
CA PRO A 291 -19.30 -42.45 10.56
C PRO A 291 -19.59 -43.60 9.61
N GLN A 292 -20.77 -44.19 9.70
CA GLN A 292 -21.22 -45.14 8.70
C GLN A 292 -21.50 -44.39 7.38
N PRO A 293 -21.01 -44.89 6.23
CA PRO A 293 -21.26 -44.24 4.96
C PRO A 293 -22.77 -44.22 4.67
N ALA A 294 -23.25 -43.16 4.02
CA ALA A 294 -24.60 -43.14 3.49
C ALA A 294 -24.80 -44.31 2.52
N PRO A 295 -26.01 -44.89 2.40
CA PRO A 295 -26.25 -46.00 1.49
C PRO A 295 -25.91 -45.59 0.05
N GLN A 296 -24.91 -46.25 -0.55
CA GLN A 296 -24.45 -45.99 -1.91
C GLN A 296 -25.22 -46.85 -2.94
N LEU A 297 -25.40 -46.33 -4.16
CA LEU A 297 -26.05 -47.03 -5.28
C LEU A 297 -25.24 -48.21 -5.84
N ALA A 298 -23.93 -48.26 -5.58
CA ALA A 298 -23.03 -49.35 -5.93
C ALA A 298 -22.27 -49.80 -4.67
N PRO A 299 -21.98 -51.10 -4.50
CA PRO A 299 -21.24 -51.60 -3.34
C PRO A 299 -19.77 -51.13 -3.40
N GLU A 300 -19.28 -50.56 -2.30
CA GLU A 300 -17.85 -50.31 -2.10
C GLU A 300 -17.09 -51.64 -2.03
N THR A 301 -15.87 -51.68 -2.59
CA THR A 301 -15.00 -52.85 -2.43
C THR A 301 -14.44 -52.91 -1.00
N GLU A 302 -14.04 -54.10 -0.53
CA GLU A 302 -13.44 -54.26 0.81
C GLU A 302 -12.16 -53.42 0.97
N GLU A 303 -11.38 -53.27 -0.10
CA GLU A 303 -10.15 -52.47 -0.10
C GLU A 303 -10.45 -50.98 0.04
N GLU A 304 -11.46 -50.45 -0.67
CA GLU A 304 -11.92 -49.07 -0.55
C GLU A 304 -12.52 -48.79 0.84
N ALA A 305 -13.30 -49.73 1.38
CA ALA A 305 -13.87 -49.62 2.73
C ALA A 305 -12.76 -49.58 3.80
N SER A 306 -11.76 -50.46 3.69
CA SER A 306 -10.62 -50.48 4.62
C SER A 306 -9.76 -49.22 4.52
N ALA A 307 -9.51 -48.71 3.30
CA ALA A 307 -8.75 -47.48 3.09
C ALA A 307 -9.49 -46.25 3.66
N ARG A 308 -10.81 -46.19 3.49
CA ARG A 308 -11.66 -45.14 4.07
C ARG A 308 -11.64 -45.17 5.59
N GLN A 309 -11.84 -46.34 6.20
CA GLN A 309 -11.79 -46.49 7.66
C GLN A 309 -10.43 -46.08 8.23
N ALA A 310 -9.33 -46.47 7.58
CA ALA A 310 -7.98 -46.05 7.99
C ALA A 310 -7.79 -44.53 7.91
N ALA A 311 -8.30 -43.89 6.84
CA ALA A 311 -8.25 -42.44 6.69
C ALA A 311 -9.11 -41.71 7.74
N GLU A 312 -10.29 -42.23 8.08
CA GLU A 312 -11.15 -41.69 9.14
C GLU A 312 -10.50 -41.84 10.52
N ALA A 313 -9.90 -43.00 10.82
CA ALA A 313 -9.14 -43.21 12.05
C ALA A 313 -7.95 -42.25 12.16
N GLN A 314 -7.23 -42.00 11.07
CA GLN A 314 -6.12 -41.04 11.04
C GLN A 314 -6.61 -39.60 11.29
N ARG A 315 -7.78 -39.21 10.76
CA ARG A 315 -8.38 -37.89 11.04
C ARG A 315 -8.80 -37.76 12.50
N ALA A 316 -9.37 -38.81 13.08
CA ALA A 316 -9.75 -38.84 14.50
C ALA A 316 -8.51 -38.70 15.40
N GLU A 317 -7.45 -39.46 15.12
CA GLU A 317 -6.17 -39.36 15.84
C GLU A 317 -5.61 -37.94 15.77
N HIS A 318 -5.57 -37.37 14.56
CA HIS A 318 -5.09 -35.99 14.38
C HIS A 318 -5.97 -34.97 15.13
N ALA A 319 -7.28 -35.16 15.18
CA ALA A 319 -8.17 -34.30 15.96
C ALA A 319 -7.85 -34.37 17.47
N MET A 320 -7.51 -35.56 17.99
CA MET A 320 -7.09 -35.73 19.39
C MET A 320 -5.73 -35.10 19.66
N GLU A 321 -4.76 -35.22 18.76
CA GLU A 321 -3.47 -34.51 18.86
C GLU A 321 -3.68 -33.00 18.92
N VAL A 322 -4.55 -32.45 18.06
CA VAL A 322 -4.90 -31.03 18.01
C VAL A 322 -5.66 -30.60 19.27
N ALA A 323 -6.54 -31.44 19.82
CA ALA A 323 -7.26 -31.18 21.07
C ALA A 323 -6.32 -31.18 22.28
N ALA A 324 -5.42 -32.17 22.36
CA ALA A 324 -4.39 -32.26 23.38
C ALA A 324 -3.41 -31.07 23.34
N ALA A 325 -3.19 -30.51 22.16
CA ALA A 325 -2.42 -29.27 21.99
C ALA A 325 -3.22 -27.98 22.30
N GLY A 326 -4.50 -28.08 22.71
CA GLY A 326 -5.37 -26.94 23.00
C GLY A 326 -5.82 -26.15 21.76
N ARG A 327 -5.79 -26.78 20.58
CA ARG A 327 -6.00 -26.14 19.26
C ARG A 327 -7.31 -26.52 18.59
N HIS A 328 -8.10 -27.39 19.22
CA HIS A 328 -9.34 -27.87 18.62
C HIS A 328 -10.52 -27.03 19.11
N TRP A 329 -11.14 -26.29 18.20
CA TRP A 329 -12.18 -25.29 18.50
C TRP A 329 -13.35 -25.81 19.34
N MET A 330 -13.71 -27.09 19.19
CA MET A 330 -14.79 -27.71 19.96
C MET A 330 -14.45 -27.89 21.46
N PHE A 331 -13.16 -28.02 21.80
CA PHE A 331 -12.70 -28.15 23.19
C PHE A 331 -12.28 -26.80 23.75
N THR A 332 -11.53 -26.02 22.98
CA THR A 332 -11.00 -24.71 23.37
C THR A 332 -11.24 -23.72 22.24
N PRO A 333 -12.43 -23.07 22.20
CA PRO A 333 -12.72 -22.07 21.18
C PRO A 333 -11.71 -20.91 21.30
N TRP A 334 -11.18 -20.46 20.15
CA TRP A 334 -10.24 -19.36 20.14
C TRP A 334 -10.94 -18.01 20.18
N GLN A 335 -10.22 -17.03 20.69
CA GLN A 335 -10.49 -15.61 20.50
C GLN A 335 -9.44 -15.02 19.55
N GLU A 336 -9.86 -14.12 18.67
CA GLU A 336 -8.95 -13.41 17.77
C GLU A 336 -8.48 -12.11 18.41
N LEU A 337 -7.16 -11.92 18.43
CA LEU A 337 -6.48 -10.70 18.85
C LEU A 337 -5.91 -10.02 17.61
N THR A 338 -6.27 -8.76 17.38
CA THR A 338 -5.68 -7.94 16.32
C THR A 338 -4.54 -7.11 16.90
N LEU A 339 -3.31 -7.44 16.50
CA LEU A 339 -2.11 -6.67 16.83
C LEU A 339 -1.87 -5.65 15.74
N VAL A 340 -1.67 -4.39 16.12
CA VAL A 340 -1.52 -3.27 15.19
C VAL A 340 -0.29 -2.46 15.55
N HIS A 341 0.68 -2.35 14.63
CA HIS A 341 1.71 -1.32 14.73
C HIS A 341 1.35 -0.15 13.82
N ALA A 342 0.57 0.78 14.37
CA ALA A 342 0.11 1.96 13.67
C ALA A 342 1.27 2.93 13.38
N VAL A 343 1.25 3.57 12.20
CA VAL A 343 2.24 4.58 11.79
C VAL A 343 1.53 5.86 11.38
N GLN A 344 2.00 7.01 11.88
CA GLN A 344 1.33 8.30 11.65
C GLN A 344 1.32 8.67 10.17
N GLN A 345 2.42 8.39 9.49
CA GLN A 345 2.64 8.69 8.08
C GLN A 345 3.06 7.42 7.34
N PRO A 346 2.74 7.28 6.03
CA PRO A 346 3.25 6.19 5.23
C PRO A 346 4.78 6.10 5.27
N LEU A 347 5.30 4.87 5.35
CA LEU A 347 6.72 4.60 5.60
C LEU A 347 7.64 4.94 4.42
N ARG A 348 7.07 5.20 3.25
CA ARG A 348 7.81 5.54 2.03
C ARG A 348 7.15 6.72 1.35
N ALA A 349 7.97 7.72 1.02
CA ALA A 349 7.54 8.82 0.16
C ALA A 349 7.20 8.29 -1.25
N PRO A 350 6.06 8.72 -1.82
CA PRO A 350 5.60 8.17 -3.08
C PRO A 350 6.45 8.69 -4.25
N VAL A 351 6.74 7.85 -5.23
CA VAL A 351 7.48 8.24 -6.45
C VAL A 351 6.55 8.12 -7.65
N LEU A 352 6.22 9.26 -8.25
CA LEU A 352 5.39 9.34 -9.45
C LEU A 352 6.26 9.29 -10.71
N GLN A 353 5.88 8.43 -11.65
CA GLN A 353 6.44 8.41 -13.00
C GLN A 353 5.28 8.48 -13.99
N LEU A 354 5.24 9.53 -14.81
CA LEU A 354 4.22 9.69 -15.84
C LEU A 354 4.69 9.07 -17.15
N THR A 355 3.80 8.35 -17.82
CA THR A 355 4.05 7.76 -19.14
C THR A 355 3.55 8.72 -20.21
N ASP A 356 4.33 8.85 -21.28
CA ASP A 356 3.90 9.56 -22.48
C ASP A 356 2.76 8.81 -23.17
N LEU A 357 1.65 9.51 -23.35
CA LEU A 357 0.51 8.96 -24.06
C LEU A 357 0.78 9.03 -25.56
N ALA A 358 0.49 7.94 -26.27
CA ALA A 358 0.67 7.87 -27.72
C ALA A 358 -0.28 8.81 -28.49
N THR A 359 -1.40 9.18 -27.88
CA THR A 359 -2.43 10.04 -28.45
C THR A 359 -2.27 11.48 -27.98
N VAL A 360 -2.13 12.38 -28.95
CA VAL A 360 -2.14 13.83 -28.70
C VAL A 360 -3.54 14.25 -28.25
N ARG A 361 -3.60 15.20 -27.32
CA ARG A 361 -4.84 15.85 -26.85
C ARG A 361 -5.74 16.23 -28.04
N ALA A 362 -6.98 15.76 -28.03
CA ALA A 362 -7.92 15.99 -29.12
C ALA A 362 -8.21 17.48 -29.31
N SER A 363 -8.48 17.88 -30.55
CA SER A 363 -8.81 19.29 -30.88
C SER A 363 -9.98 19.79 -30.04
N GLY A 364 -9.79 20.93 -29.37
CA GLY A 364 -10.79 21.56 -28.49
C GLY A 364 -10.97 20.90 -27.12
N ALA A 365 -10.19 19.86 -26.77
CA ALA A 365 -10.35 19.20 -25.47
C ALA A 365 -9.97 20.14 -24.32
N THR A 366 -10.76 20.12 -23.24
CA THR A 366 -10.53 20.91 -22.01
C THR A 366 -9.82 20.14 -20.90
N ALA A 367 -9.55 18.86 -21.14
CA ALA A 367 -8.94 17.93 -20.21
C ALA A 367 -7.64 17.32 -20.77
N GLU A 368 -6.81 16.79 -19.88
CA GLU A 368 -5.64 15.97 -20.21
C GLU A 368 -5.73 14.62 -19.51
N HIS A 369 -5.48 13.55 -20.27
CA HIS A 369 -5.35 12.21 -19.71
C HIS A 369 -3.96 12.00 -19.12
N LEU A 370 -3.91 11.29 -18.00
CA LEU A 370 -2.69 10.84 -17.34
C LEU A 370 -2.66 9.31 -17.31
N ALA A 371 -1.46 8.77 -17.46
CA ALA A 371 -1.13 7.39 -17.19
C ALA A 371 0.28 7.35 -16.61
N GLY A 372 0.57 6.34 -15.79
CA GLY A 372 1.86 6.23 -15.14
C GLY A 372 1.85 5.25 -13.99
N THR A 373 2.87 5.39 -13.15
CA THR A 373 3.06 4.59 -11.95
C THR A 373 3.29 5.44 -10.72
N VAL A 374 2.88 4.93 -9.56
CA VAL A 374 3.21 5.47 -8.24
C VAL A 374 3.81 4.35 -7.41
N GLU A 375 5.10 4.44 -7.10
CA GLU A 375 5.73 3.57 -6.11
C GLU A 375 5.43 4.10 -4.70
N LEU A 376 5.03 3.21 -3.80
CA LEU A 376 4.63 3.56 -2.43
C LEU A 376 4.81 2.38 -1.48
N ASP A 377 4.66 2.62 -0.19
CA ASP A 377 4.58 1.54 0.78
C ASP A 377 3.13 1.06 0.91
N GLU A 378 2.82 -0.10 0.32
CA GLU A 378 1.44 -0.60 0.31
C GLU A 378 0.95 -0.79 1.73
N ALA A 379 1.75 -1.38 2.63
CA ALA A 379 1.33 -1.74 3.98
C ALA A 379 1.14 -0.57 4.97
N SER A 380 1.46 0.66 4.60
CA SER A 380 1.17 1.85 5.43
C SER A 380 0.28 2.87 4.75
N THR A 381 -0.02 2.68 3.46
CA THR A 381 -0.83 3.62 2.66
C THR A 381 -2.28 3.16 2.54
N ASP A 382 -3.23 4.07 2.77
CA ASP A 382 -4.66 3.87 2.48
C ASP A 382 -5.14 4.75 1.32
N ARG A 383 -4.67 5.99 1.26
CA ARG A 383 -5.10 6.95 0.24
C ARG A 383 -3.96 7.41 -0.63
N ILE A 384 -4.22 7.57 -1.92
CA ILE A 384 -3.28 8.07 -2.93
C ILE A 384 -3.95 9.22 -3.67
N ASP A 385 -3.41 10.43 -3.57
CA ASP A 385 -3.87 11.60 -4.29
C ASP A 385 -2.79 12.09 -5.27
N VAL A 386 -3.23 12.66 -6.39
CA VAL A 386 -2.36 13.40 -7.30
C VAL A 386 -2.84 14.85 -7.35
N VAL A 387 -1.95 15.78 -7.03
CA VAL A 387 -2.21 17.22 -7.03
C VAL A 387 -1.43 17.86 -8.18
N ALA A 388 -2.12 18.61 -9.04
CA ALA A 388 -1.51 19.38 -10.11
C ALA A 388 -1.23 20.81 -9.62
N GLY A 389 -0.08 21.37 -9.98
CA GLY A 389 0.25 22.78 -9.77
C GLY A 389 0.92 23.40 -10.98
N TRP A 390 0.55 24.63 -11.33
CA TRP A 390 1.15 25.37 -12.44
C TRP A 390 1.08 26.88 -12.21
N THR A 391 1.78 27.62 -13.07
CA THR A 391 1.65 29.07 -13.15
C THR A 391 0.71 29.42 -14.29
N GLU A 392 -0.47 29.94 -13.97
CA GLU A 392 -1.41 30.46 -14.95
C GLU A 392 -0.92 31.81 -15.47
N VAL A 393 -0.95 32.00 -16.78
CA VAL A 393 -0.57 33.24 -17.44
C VAL A 393 -1.76 33.81 -18.19
N THR A 394 -2.09 35.06 -17.90
CA THR A 394 -3.15 35.78 -18.61
C THR A 394 -2.64 37.11 -19.13
N ASP A 395 -3.20 37.56 -20.25
CA ASP A 395 -2.91 38.89 -20.77
C ASP A 395 -3.75 39.95 -20.04
N ALA A 396 -3.38 40.23 -18.80
CA ALA A 396 -3.97 41.24 -17.95
C ALA A 396 -2.92 42.23 -17.43
N GLY A 397 -3.38 43.34 -16.86
CA GLY A 397 -2.51 44.36 -16.26
C GLY A 397 -1.75 45.24 -17.26
N PRO A 398 -0.92 46.17 -16.75
CA PRO A 398 -0.21 47.19 -17.53
C PRO A 398 0.95 46.62 -18.35
N THR A 399 1.54 45.51 -17.92
CA THR A 399 2.65 44.81 -18.61
C THR A 399 2.15 43.84 -19.69
N GLY A 400 0.85 43.52 -19.72
CA GLY A 400 0.28 42.51 -20.63
C GLY A 400 0.65 41.07 -20.29
N ARG A 401 1.16 40.83 -19.09
CA ARG A 401 1.44 39.49 -18.57
C ARG A 401 1.20 39.50 -17.07
N ASP A 402 0.14 38.84 -16.65
CA ASP A 402 -0.19 38.60 -15.26
C ASP A 402 -0.06 37.11 -14.95
N THR A 403 0.54 36.78 -13.81
CA THR A 403 0.83 35.40 -13.42
C THR A 403 0.21 35.04 -12.09
N ARG A 404 -0.39 33.86 -12.02
CA ARG A 404 -1.01 33.34 -10.79
C ARG A 404 -0.62 31.88 -10.58
N THR A 405 -0.15 31.53 -9.40
CA THR A 405 0.06 30.13 -9.04
C THR A 405 -1.29 29.46 -8.75
N THR A 406 -1.50 28.31 -9.36
CA THR A 406 -2.71 27.50 -9.21
C THR A 406 -2.30 26.09 -8.76
N ALA A 407 -3.10 25.50 -7.88
CA ALA A 407 -2.99 24.09 -7.51
C ALA A 407 -4.40 23.49 -7.34
N VAL A 408 -4.60 22.29 -7.88
CA VAL A 408 -5.87 21.57 -7.82
C VAL A 408 -5.63 20.07 -7.59
N PRO A 409 -6.47 19.38 -6.81
CA PRO A 409 -6.48 17.92 -6.81
C PRO A 409 -6.93 17.42 -8.19
N VAL A 410 -6.25 16.41 -8.72
CA VAL A 410 -6.61 15.76 -9.99
C VAL A 410 -7.51 14.57 -9.71
N PHE A 411 -7.03 13.63 -8.90
CA PHE A 411 -7.81 12.49 -8.46
C PHE A 411 -7.29 11.98 -7.11
N GLY A 412 -8.13 11.21 -6.43
CA GLY A 412 -7.81 10.45 -5.22
C GLY A 412 -8.28 9.01 -5.35
N LEU A 413 -7.49 8.07 -4.84
CA LEU A 413 -7.76 6.63 -4.84
C LEU A 413 -7.60 6.08 -3.42
N LEU A 414 -8.53 5.22 -3.00
CA LEU A 414 -8.34 4.37 -1.82
C LEU A 414 -7.71 3.06 -2.28
N THR A 415 -6.64 2.62 -1.62
CA THR A 415 -5.93 1.37 -1.94
C THR A 415 -6.87 0.16 -1.79
N ALA A 416 -7.82 0.22 -0.86
CA ALA A 416 -8.88 -0.78 -0.69
C ALA A 416 -9.77 -0.94 -1.93
N GLY A 417 -9.95 0.12 -2.73
CA GLY A 417 -10.75 0.12 -3.95
C GLY A 417 -9.98 -0.24 -5.23
N VAL A 418 -8.67 -0.48 -5.13
CA VAL A 418 -7.81 -0.80 -6.30
C VAL A 418 -7.66 -2.31 -6.46
N THR A 419 -7.75 -2.80 -7.69
CA THR A 419 -7.58 -4.23 -7.98
C THR A 419 -6.13 -4.67 -7.85
N ARG A 420 -5.91 -5.88 -7.33
CA ARG A 420 -4.60 -6.53 -7.23
C ARG A 420 -4.31 -7.46 -8.40
N ASP A 421 -5.35 -8.01 -9.04
CA ASP A 421 -5.23 -9.02 -10.08
C ASP A 421 -5.52 -8.49 -11.50
N GLY A 422 -5.72 -7.17 -11.65
CA GLY A 422 -5.98 -6.52 -12.93
C GLY A 422 -4.78 -6.44 -13.88
N VAL A 423 -5.03 -6.17 -15.17
CA VAL A 423 -4.01 -6.02 -16.21
C VAL A 423 -3.66 -4.53 -16.36
N PRO A 424 -2.40 -4.10 -16.10
CA PRO A 424 -2.00 -2.71 -16.25
C PRO A 424 -2.35 -2.12 -17.62
N GLY A 425 -2.94 -0.92 -17.62
CA GLY A 425 -3.36 -0.21 -18.82
C GLY A 425 -4.74 -0.60 -19.34
N ALA A 426 -5.15 -1.87 -19.22
CA ALA A 426 -6.52 -2.30 -19.50
C ALA A 426 -7.44 -2.02 -18.30
N ASP A 427 -6.94 -2.24 -17.09
CA ASP A 427 -7.58 -1.82 -15.86
C ASP A 427 -7.16 -0.38 -15.50
N PRO A 428 -8.10 0.47 -15.04
CA PRO A 428 -7.84 1.87 -14.71
C PRO A 428 -6.78 2.09 -13.62
N ALA A 429 -6.72 1.18 -12.65
CA ALA A 429 -5.78 1.22 -11.55
C ALA A 429 -5.48 -0.20 -11.08
N VAL A 430 -4.21 -0.57 -10.96
CA VAL A 430 -3.77 -1.87 -10.45
C VAL A 430 -2.64 -1.65 -9.47
N LEU A 431 -2.77 -2.16 -8.24
CA LEU A 431 -1.75 -2.07 -7.18
C LEU A 431 -1.18 -3.45 -6.90
N ARG A 432 0.12 -3.63 -7.13
CA ARG A 432 0.83 -4.88 -6.85
C ARG A 432 2.19 -4.57 -6.24
N ASN A 433 2.49 -5.17 -5.09
CA ASN A 433 3.80 -5.11 -4.45
C ASN A 433 4.31 -3.66 -4.26
N GLY A 434 3.43 -2.75 -3.84
CA GLY A 434 3.79 -1.33 -3.65
C GLY A 434 3.94 -0.51 -4.94
N LEU A 435 3.58 -1.04 -6.10
CA LEU A 435 3.54 -0.31 -7.36
C LEU A 435 2.08 -0.15 -7.83
N LEU A 436 1.57 1.07 -7.78
CA LEU A 436 0.31 1.42 -8.43
C LEU A 436 0.60 1.75 -9.90
N THR A 437 -0.08 1.09 -10.82
CA THR A 437 -0.20 1.53 -12.23
C THR A 437 -1.57 2.18 -12.42
N PHE A 438 -1.65 3.25 -13.18
CA PHE A 438 -2.92 3.93 -13.43
C PHE A 438 -3.05 4.46 -14.86
N SER A 439 -4.29 4.53 -15.35
CA SER A 439 -4.67 5.11 -16.63
C SER A 439 -6.05 5.77 -16.54
N THR A 440 -6.07 7.09 -16.59
CA THR A 440 -7.32 7.88 -16.61
C THR A 440 -8.10 7.70 -17.91
N GLN A 441 -7.44 7.32 -19.01
CA GLN A 441 -8.10 6.99 -20.26
C GLN A 441 -8.87 5.66 -20.14
N ALA A 442 -8.24 4.63 -19.58
CA ALA A 442 -8.91 3.35 -19.32
C ALA A 442 -10.09 3.53 -18.33
N ALA A 443 -9.94 4.41 -17.34
CA ALA A 443 -11.03 4.79 -16.43
C ALA A 443 -12.24 5.37 -17.18
N GLU A 444 -11.98 6.31 -18.10
CA GLU A 444 -13.03 6.94 -18.91
C GLU A 444 -13.69 5.94 -19.86
N GLU A 445 -12.91 5.09 -20.53
CA GLU A 445 -13.41 4.05 -21.42
C GLU A 445 -14.28 3.03 -20.68
N ARG A 446 -13.89 2.61 -19.48
CA ARG A 446 -14.70 1.74 -18.60
C ARG A 446 -15.99 2.43 -18.17
N SER A 447 -15.93 3.70 -17.79
CA SER A 447 -17.12 4.48 -17.47
C SER A 447 -18.10 4.53 -18.65
N LYS A 448 -17.61 4.84 -19.85
CA LYS A 448 -18.39 4.83 -21.10
C LYS A 448 -19.01 3.46 -21.40
N ALA A 449 -18.25 2.38 -21.26
CA ALA A 449 -18.73 1.01 -21.46
C ALA A 449 -19.86 0.64 -20.48
N SER A 450 -19.85 1.20 -19.26
CA SER A 450 -20.93 1.04 -18.28
C SER A 450 -22.16 1.94 -18.52
N GLY A 451 -22.15 2.74 -19.59
CA GLY A 451 -23.17 3.76 -19.85
C GLY A 451 -23.13 4.92 -18.85
N GLY A 452 -21.96 5.21 -18.26
CA GLY A 452 -21.76 6.27 -17.26
C GLY A 452 -22.23 5.93 -15.85
N LYS A 453 -22.65 4.68 -15.59
CA LYS A 453 -23.10 4.25 -14.25
C LYS A 453 -21.97 4.18 -13.23
N VAL A 454 -20.76 3.87 -13.69
CA VAL A 454 -19.54 3.84 -12.87
C VAL A 454 -18.74 5.11 -13.18
N PRO A 455 -18.41 5.95 -12.19
CA PRO A 455 -17.58 7.13 -12.42
C PRO A 455 -16.17 6.73 -12.85
N PRO A 456 -15.50 7.53 -13.71
CA PRO A 456 -14.15 7.23 -14.17
C PRO A 456 -13.14 7.48 -13.05
N VAL A 457 -12.72 6.42 -12.37
CA VAL A 457 -11.71 6.50 -11.29
C VAL A 457 -10.47 5.71 -11.71
N PRO A 458 -9.27 6.32 -11.79
CA PRO A 458 -8.96 7.74 -11.54
C PRO A 458 -9.46 8.69 -12.65
N GLU A 459 -9.81 9.92 -12.26
CA GLU A 459 -10.28 10.97 -13.18
C GLU A 459 -9.14 11.63 -13.96
N LYS A 460 -9.45 12.11 -15.16
CA LYS A 460 -8.54 12.93 -15.98
C LYS A 460 -8.43 14.35 -15.41
N HIS A 461 -7.36 15.08 -15.75
CA HIS A 461 -7.19 16.45 -15.28
C HIS A 461 -7.99 17.43 -16.14
N GLU A 462 -9.01 18.06 -15.55
CA GLU A 462 -9.80 19.10 -16.19
C GLU A 462 -9.21 20.50 -15.97
N PHE A 463 -8.97 21.23 -17.06
CA PHE A 463 -8.53 22.63 -17.01
C PHE A 463 -9.68 23.62 -17.22
N GLY A 464 -10.76 23.18 -17.88
CA GLY A 464 -11.87 24.06 -18.31
C GLY A 464 -11.54 24.93 -19.53
N ASP A 465 -10.33 24.84 -20.09
CA ASP A 465 -9.91 25.54 -21.30
C ASP A 465 -8.92 24.72 -22.14
N THR A 466 -8.54 25.27 -23.29
CA THR A 466 -7.71 24.60 -24.30
C THR A 466 -6.24 25.01 -24.27
N LYS A 467 -5.81 25.80 -23.28
CA LYS A 467 -4.46 26.40 -23.26
C LYS A 467 -3.35 25.38 -22.99
N HIS A 468 -2.15 25.72 -23.45
CA HIS A 468 -0.90 25.08 -23.07
C HIS A 468 -0.50 25.45 -21.64
N ARG A 469 -0.01 24.47 -20.88
CA ARG A 469 0.53 24.65 -19.53
C ARG A 469 1.70 23.71 -19.27
N THR A 470 2.68 24.20 -18.52
CA THR A 470 3.67 23.34 -17.86
C THR A 470 3.15 23.02 -16.46
N VAL A 471 2.69 21.79 -16.26
CA VAL A 471 2.03 21.33 -15.03
C VAL A 471 2.97 20.44 -14.24
N ARG A 472 3.05 20.68 -12.92
CA ARG A 472 3.78 19.85 -11.96
C ARG A 472 2.79 18.97 -11.22
N TYR A 473 2.85 17.67 -11.44
CA TYR A 473 2.02 16.68 -10.74
C TYR A 473 2.78 16.15 -9.54
N ARG A 474 2.17 16.20 -8.36
CA ARG A 474 2.73 15.73 -7.10
C ARG A 474 1.89 14.59 -6.55
N PRO A 475 2.49 13.42 -6.27
CA PRO A 475 1.80 12.39 -5.51
C PRO A 475 1.77 12.74 -4.02
N LEU A 476 0.65 12.46 -3.38
CA LEU A 476 0.44 12.58 -1.94
C LEU A 476 -0.16 11.25 -1.47
N VAL A 477 0.36 10.68 -0.39
CA VAL A 477 -0.18 9.44 0.18
C VAL A 477 -0.57 9.64 1.63
N GLY A 478 -1.69 9.04 2.03
CA GLY A 478 -2.24 9.11 3.39
C GLY A 478 -2.07 7.80 4.15
N SER A 479 -1.81 7.90 5.45
CA SER A 479 -1.66 6.73 6.33
C SER A 479 -2.96 5.95 6.44
N ARG A 480 -2.86 4.61 6.39
CA ARG A 480 -3.97 3.70 6.71
C ARG A 480 -4.35 3.65 8.17
N PHE A 481 -3.50 4.19 9.03
CA PHE A 481 -3.69 4.14 10.48
C PHE A 481 -4.23 5.45 11.03
N GLY A 482 -4.80 6.32 10.18
CA GLY A 482 -5.31 7.63 10.60
C GLY A 482 -6.23 7.56 11.82
N ASP A 483 -7.06 6.53 11.93
CA ASP A 483 -8.01 6.32 13.04
C ASP A 483 -7.34 5.98 14.38
N TYR A 484 -6.06 5.57 14.38
CA TYR A 484 -5.28 5.28 15.61
C TYR A 484 -4.61 6.53 16.19
N PHE A 485 -4.64 7.65 15.46
CA PHE A 485 -4.03 8.91 15.88
C PHE A 485 -5.09 9.94 16.26
N PRO A 486 -4.71 11.02 16.97
CA PRO A 486 -5.66 12.03 17.39
C PRO A 486 -6.38 12.65 16.17
N PRO A 487 -7.70 12.85 16.21
CA PRO A 487 -8.47 13.36 15.07
C PRO A 487 -8.01 14.75 14.60
N GLN A 488 -7.34 15.51 15.48
CA GLN A 488 -6.70 16.79 15.16
C GLN A 488 -5.66 16.67 14.04
N PHE A 489 -5.04 15.49 13.86
CA PHE A 489 -4.07 15.25 12.79
C PHE A 489 -4.71 15.19 11.41
N ALA A 490 -6.01 14.89 11.34
CA ALA A 490 -6.81 14.92 10.12
C ALA A 490 -7.46 16.29 9.86
N ALA A 491 -7.21 17.30 10.71
CA ALA A 491 -7.81 18.62 10.56
C ALA A 491 -7.39 19.28 9.22
N PRO A 492 -8.28 19.99 8.53
CA PRO A 492 -7.95 20.68 7.28
C PRO A 492 -6.72 21.59 7.44
N GLY A 493 -5.83 21.57 6.43
CA GLY A 493 -4.59 22.35 6.44
C GLY A 493 -3.42 21.70 7.21
N HIS A 494 -3.63 20.54 7.83
CA HIS A 494 -2.57 19.76 8.46
C HIS A 494 -2.18 18.58 7.56
N ASN A 495 -0.88 18.33 7.44
CA ASN A 495 -0.32 17.21 6.67
C ASN A 495 0.27 16.13 7.61
N ALA A 496 -0.25 16.05 8.83
CA ALA A 496 0.31 15.17 9.86
C ALA A 496 0.17 13.69 9.48
N LEU A 497 -0.84 13.31 8.69
CA LEU A 497 -1.10 11.93 8.27
C LEU A 497 -0.67 11.62 6.83
N THR A 498 -0.07 12.59 6.14
CA THR A 498 0.24 12.47 4.71
C THR A 498 1.72 12.67 4.43
N VAL A 499 2.22 11.97 3.41
CA VAL A 499 3.59 12.14 2.90
C VAL A 499 3.50 12.55 1.44
N GLN A 500 4.21 13.61 1.09
CA GLN A 500 4.27 14.12 -0.26
C GLN A 500 5.52 13.60 -0.97
N GLY A 501 5.36 13.22 -2.24
CA GLY A 501 6.48 12.90 -3.11
C GLY A 501 6.95 14.08 -3.95
N GLU A 502 8.03 13.85 -4.68
CA GLU A 502 8.58 14.81 -5.63
C GLU A 502 7.65 15.06 -6.82
N ALA A 503 7.70 16.28 -7.36
CA ALA A 503 6.85 16.67 -8.47
C ALA A 503 7.40 16.22 -9.82
N THR A 504 6.55 15.64 -10.67
CA THR A 504 6.87 15.37 -12.07
C THR A 504 6.31 16.49 -12.94
N GLU A 505 7.18 17.14 -13.72
CA GLU A 505 6.77 18.18 -14.66
C GLU A 505 6.31 17.58 -16.00
N ARG A 506 5.21 18.10 -16.54
CA ARG A 506 4.67 17.71 -17.84
C ARG A 506 4.22 18.95 -18.62
N SER A 507 4.65 19.05 -19.87
CA SER A 507 4.10 20.02 -20.82
C SER A 507 2.80 19.48 -21.39
N VAL A 508 1.70 20.19 -21.17
CA VAL A 508 0.38 19.89 -21.70
C VAL A 508 0.13 20.83 -22.87
N PRO A 509 0.13 20.34 -24.14
CA PRO A 509 -0.03 21.19 -25.32
C PRO A 509 -1.41 21.85 -25.41
N SER A 510 -1.45 22.99 -26.12
CA SER A 510 -2.71 23.63 -26.49
C SER A 510 -3.51 22.70 -27.40
N SER A 511 -4.81 22.55 -27.12
CA SER A 511 -5.73 21.75 -27.93
C SER A 511 -6.53 22.58 -28.94
N ALA A 512 -6.42 23.92 -28.89
CA ALA A 512 -7.02 24.82 -29.86
C ALA A 512 -5.96 25.69 -30.54
N PRO A 513 -6.19 26.11 -31.80
CA PRO A 513 -5.35 27.13 -32.41
C PRO A 513 -5.45 28.44 -31.61
N PRO A 514 -4.35 29.23 -31.56
CA PRO A 514 -4.38 30.55 -30.95
C PRO A 514 -5.39 31.46 -31.66
N THR A 515 -5.90 32.45 -30.94
CA THR A 515 -6.77 33.48 -31.52
C THR A 515 -6.00 34.26 -32.57
N ALA A 516 -6.66 34.60 -33.69
CA ALA A 516 -6.04 35.38 -34.74
C ALA A 516 -5.53 36.72 -34.19
N PRO A 517 -4.25 37.07 -34.41
CA PRO A 517 -3.68 38.29 -33.85
C PRO A 517 -4.35 39.52 -34.49
N ARG A 518 -4.67 40.52 -33.66
CA ARG A 518 -5.31 41.75 -34.14
C ARG A 518 -4.27 42.67 -34.75
N LEU A 519 -4.29 42.88 -36.07
CA LEU A 519 -3.42 43.87 -36.71
C LEU A 519 -3.84 45.29 -36.29
N LEU A 520 -2.92 46.05 -35.68
CA LEU A 520 -3.16 47.46 -35.36
C LEU A 520 -2.69 48.37 -36.49
N TYR A 521 -1.42 48.26 -36.88
CA TYR A 521 -0.82 49.02 -37.99
C TYR A 521 0.54 48.44 -38.40
N CYS A 522 1.01 48.82 -39.59
CA CYS A 522 2.32 48.45 -40.12
C CYS A 522 3.18 49.70 -40.30
N VAL A 523 4.45 49.64 -39.90
CA VAL A 523 5.42 50.74 -40.06
C VAL A 523 6.63 50.24 -40.84
N PRO A 524 6.97 50.83 -41.99
CA PRO A 524 8.21 50.52 -42.70
C PRO A 524 9.42 50.85 -41.83
N THR A 525 10.39 49.95 -41.73
CA THR A 525 11.66 50.24 -41.05
C THR A 525 12.64 50.84 -42.05
N LEU A 526 13.10 52.05 -41.77
CA LEU A 526 14.14 52.73 -42.52
C LEU A 526 15.25 53.17 -41.57
N ALA A 527 16.50 52.97 -41.98
CA ALA A 527 17.69 53.52 -41.37
C ALA A 527 18.36 54.43 -42.40
N LEU A 528 18.85 55.57 -41.97
CA LEU A 528 19.64 56.49 -42.79
C LEU A 528 21.06 56.44 -42.24
N GLU A 529 21.99 55.94 -43.03
CA GLU A 529 23.42 55.96 -42.74
C GLU A 529 24.03 57.14 -43.48
N GLU A 530 24.75 58.01 -42.79
CA GLU A 530 25.59 59.02 -43.43
C GLU A 530 26.94 58.41 -43.76
N ASP A 531 27.26 58.39 -45.05
CA ASP A 531 28.56 58.00 -45.59
C ASP A 531 29.19 59.28 -46.16
N ARG A 532 30.49 59.49 -45.91
CA ARG A 532 31.22 60.59 -46.57
C ARG A 532 31.98 59.98 -47.73
N ASP A 533 31.73 60.47 -48.94
CA ASP A 533 32.46 60.00 -50.10
C ASP A 533 33.89 60.59 -50.14
N ALA A 534 34.68 60.16 -51.14
CA ALA A 534 36.07 60.61 -51.31
C ALA A 534 36.23 62.12 -51.60
N HIS A 535 35.14 62.87 -51.78
CA HIS A 535 35.12 64.31 -52.06
C HIS A 535 34.43 65.11 -50.95
N ASP A 536 34.26 64.52 -49.75
CA ASP A 536 33.62 65.16 -48.58
C ASP A 536 32.12 65.51 -48.79
N ALA A 537 31.47 64.87 -49.77
CA ALA A 537 30.03 64.98 -49.94
C ALA A 537 29.30 64.08 -48.92
N VAL A 538 28.31 64.64 -48.21
CA VAL A 538 27.45 63.88 -47.30
C VAL A 538 26.47 63.05 -48.13
N VAL A 539 26.65 61.72 -48.12
CA VAL A 539 25.77 60.77 -48.79
C VAL A 539 24.88 60.10 -47.74
N HIS A 540 23.59 60.37 -47.77
CA HIS A 540 22.62 59.63 -46.97
C HIS A 540 22.25 58.31 -47.67
N ARG A 541 22.84 57.20 -47.23
CA ARG A 541 22.45 55.85 -47.66
C ARG A 541 21.26 55.39 -46.83
N ARG A 542 20.11 55.22 -47.47
CA ARG A 542 18.95 54.59 -46.83
C ARG A 542 19.11 53.07 -46.82
N ARG A 543 19.25 52.47 -45.64
CA ARG A 543 19.00 51.04 -45.40
C ARG A 543 17.51 50.82 -45.13
N GLY A 544 16.87 49.93 -45.89
CA GLY A 544 15.45 49.58 -45.73
C GLY A 544 15.24 48.08 -45.95
N GLY A 545 13.97 47.66 -46.09
CA GLY A 545 13.62 46.26 -46.42
C GLY A 545 12.90 45.48 -45.32
N GLY A 546 12.57 46.12 -44.19
CA GLY A 546 11.73 45.54 -43.14
C GLY A 546 10.41 46.27 -42.98
N ILE A 547 9.37 45.54 -42.58
CA ILE A 547 8.10 46.10 -42.11
C ILE A 547 7.93 45.66 -40.66
N ARG A 548 7.67 46.61 -39.77
CA ARG A 548 7.28 46.32 -38.39
C ARG A 548 5.76 46.26 -38.31
N VAL A 549 5.26 45.08 -38.03
CA VAL A 549 3.82 44.83 -37.83
C VAL A 549 3.52 44.99 -36.35
N TYR A 550 2.62 45.91 -36.00
CA TYR A 550 2.15 46.09 -34.64
C TYR A 550 0.84 45.33 -34.45
N LEU A 551 0.86 44.40 -33.51
CA LEU A 551 -0.24 43.54 -33.17
C LEU A 551 -0.84 43.96 -31.82
N GLY A 552 -2.15 43.86 -31.70
CA GLY A 552 -2.91 44.21 -30.51
C GLY A 552 -3.21 43.00 -29.64
N ARG A 553 -3.38 43.27 -28.34
CA ARG A 553 -3.86 42.34 -27.31
C ARG A 553 -5.26 41.78 -27.67
N PRO A 554 -5.64 40.58 -27.19
CA PRO A 554 -4.96 39.78 -26.17
C PRO A 554 -3.86 38.85 -26.68
N TRP A 555 -2.86 38.60 -25.83
CA TRP A 555 -1.80 37.59 -25.97
C TRP A 555 -2.07 36.34 -25.10
N PHE A 556 -1.30 35.27 -25.31
CA PHE A 556 -1.39 34.01 -24.52
C PHE A 556 -2.75 33.31 -24.64
N SER A 557 -3.41 33.44 -25.80
CA SER A 557 -4.70 32.81 -26.08
C SER A 557 -4.63 31.28 -26.09
N SER A 558 -3.49 30.73 -26.52
CA SER A 558 -3.13 29.31 -26.51
C SER A 558 -2.26 28.93 -25.32
N GLY A 559 -2.05 29.83 -24.36
CA GLY A 559 -1.34 29.58 -23.11
C GLY A 559 0.07 30.18 -23.04
N ASP A 560 0.80 29.82 -21.98
CA ASP A 560 2.16 30.33 -21.77
C ASP A 560 3.12 29.82 -22.83
N GLY A 561 4.04 30.69 -23.27
CA GLY A 561 4.95 30.39 -24.37
C GLY A 561 4.31 30.46 -25.76
N GLU A 562 3.11 31.05 -25.91
CA GLU A 562 2.54 31.37 -27.23
C GLU A 562 3.51 32.21 -28.06
N LEU A 563 3.78 31.76 -29.28
CA LEU A 563 4.64 32.43 -30.25
C LEU A 563 3.92 32.58 -31.59
N LEU A 564 4.24 33.65 -32.33
CA LEU A 564 3.75 33.83 -33.69
C LEU A 564 4.52 32.90 -34.64
N GLY A 565 3.79 32.05 -35.36
CA GLY A 565 4.34 31.22 -36.42
C GLY A 565 4.38 31.98 -37.75
N VAL A 566 5.48 31.83 -38.50
CA VAL A 566 5.59 32.31 -39.88
C VAL A 566 5.78 31.10 -40.79
N VAL A 567 4.85 30.88 -41.72
CA VAL A 567 4.93 29.79 -42.70
C VAL A 567 5.66 30.30 -43.94
N LEU A 568 6.71 29.61 -44.39
CA LEU A 568 7.48 30.00 -45.57
C LEU A 568 7.17 29.04 -46.73
N GLY A 569 7.06 29.58 -47.95
CA GLY A 569 6.85 28.80 -49.17
C GLY A 569 8.16 28.41 -49.86
N GLU A 570 8.10 27.44 -50.77
CA GLU A 570 9.24 27.08 -51.62
C GLU A 570 9.46 28.14 -52.72
N PRO A 571 10.71 28.59 -52.97
CA PRO A 571 11.03 29.46 -54.10
C PRO A 571 10.71 28.77 -55.45
N PRO A 572 10.34 29.51 -56.52
CA PRO A 572 10.31 30.97 -56.65
C PRO A 572 8.94 31.60 -56.32
N GLY A 573 8.21 31.10 -55.32
CA GLY A 573 6.86 31.56 -54.93
C GLY A 573 6.67 33.09 -54.83
N GLY A 574 5.42 33.55 -54.84
CA GLY A 574 5.06 34.98 -54.92
C GLY A 574 4.01 35.33 -55.96
N ASP A 575 3.25 34.34 -56.45
CA ASP A 575 2.06 34.52 -57.28
C ASP A 575 0.81 34.64 -56.39
N PRO A 576 0.22 35.84 -56.22
CA PRO A 576 -0.95 36.03 -55.37
C PRO A 576 -2.20 35.25 -55.84
N SER A 577 -2.21 34.77 -57.08
CA SER A 577 -3.29 33.95 -57.63
C SER A 577 -3.10 32.45 -57.38
N SER A 578 -1.92 32.04 -56.90
CA SER A 578 -1.64 30.67 -56.52
C SER A 578 -2.36 30.32 -55.22
N ALA A 579 -3.17 29.25 -55.25
CA ALA A 579 -3.74 28.66 -54.05
C ALA A 579 -2.66 28.18 -53.07
N ARG A 580 -1.41 27.98 -53.53
CA ARG A 580 -0.28 27.66 -52.66
C ARG A 580 0.20 28.85 -51.86
N ASP A 581 0.27 29.99 -52.53
CA ASP A 581 0.86 31.20 -51.97
C ASP A 581 -0.10 31.90 -50.99
N ALA A 582 -1.39 31.53 -51.02
CA ALA A 582 -2.38 31.94 -50.04
C ALA A 582 -2.16 31.35 -48.63
N LEU A 583 -1.38 30.28 -48.48
CA LEU A 583 -1.12 29.60 -47.20
C LEU A 583 0.28 29.85 -46.63
N VAL A 584 1.09 30.67 -47.32
CA VAL A 584 2.47 30.97 -46.93
C VAL A 584 2.68 32.49 -46.82
N THR A 585 3.73 32.88 -46.11
CA THR A 585 4.09 34.28 -45.93
C THR A 585 4.74 34.80 -47.19
N LEU A 586 4.15 35.84 -47.78
CA LEU A 586 4.69 36.55 -48.92
C LEU A 586 5.28 37.88 -48.47
N MET A 587 6.41 38.26 -49.05
CA MET A 587 6.98 39.59 -48.89
C MET A 587 6.59 40.43 -50.11
N GLY A 588 6.22 41.71 -49.93
CA GLY A 588 5.80 42.60 -51.03
C GLY A 588 6.79 43.73 -51.28
N ARG A 589 6.70 44.37 -52.45
CA ARG A 589 7.38 45.65 -52.69
C ARG A 589 6.75 46.74 -51.85
N ASP A 590 7.59 47.65 -51.35
CA ASP A 590 7.12 48.87 -50.70
C ASP A 590 6.45 49.77 -51.76
N PRO A 591 5.14 50.09 -51.64
CA PRO A 591 4.45 50.88 -52.64
C PRO A 591 4.88 52.36 -52.64
N VAL A 592 5.58 52.82 -51.58
CA VAL A 592 6.00 54.21 -51.41
C VAL A 592 7.43 54.44 -51.93
N HIS A 593 8.22 53.37 -52.13
CA HIS A 593 9.64 53.49 -52.50
C HIS A 593 10.09 52.51 -53.59
N ARG A 594 11.09 52.92 -54.39
CA ARG A 594 11.70 52.05 -55.40
C ARG A 594 12.52 50.95 -54.69
N SER A 595 11.96 49.74 -54.57
CA SER A 595 12.57 48.60 -53.89
C SER A 595 13.02 47.48 -54.85
N ALA A 596 13.91 46.62 -54.36
CA ALA A 596 14.36 45.41 -55.06
C ALA A 596 13.16 44.51 -55.48
N PRO A 597 13.33 43.60 -56.46
CA PRO A 597 12.32 42.60 -56.79
C PRO A 597 11.92 41.77 -55.57
N VAL A 598 10.64 41.41 -55.48
CA VAL A 598 10.13 40.53 -54.42
C VAL A 598 10.81 39.17 -54.50
N VAL A 599 11.35 38.69 -53.38
CA VAL A 599 11.83 37.31 -53.21
C VAL A 599 11.03 36.66 -52.08
N ALA A 600 10.80 35.35 -52.16
CA ALA A 600 10.19 34.59 -51.09
C ALA A 600 11.03 34.73 -49.79
N PRO A 601 10.42 34.99 -48.62
CA PRO A 601 11.17 35.14 -47.38
C PRO A 601 11.83 33.81 -46.98
N THR A 602 13.10 33.87 -46.57
CA THR A 602 13.85 32.73 -46.03
C THR A 602 13.91 32.78 -44.49
N PRO A 603 14.20 31.66 -43.81
CA PRO A 603 14.34 31.64 -42.34
C PRO A 603 15.31 32.70 -41.80
N ASP A 604 16.40 32.98 -42.53
CA ASP A 604 17.44 33.95 -42.14
C ASP A 604 16.91 35.40 -42.02
N VAL A 605 15.77 35.70 -42.63
CA VAL A 605 15.11 37.02 -42.53
C VAL A 605 14.49 37.23 -41.14
N PHE A 606 14.22 36.16 -40.39
CA PHE A 606 13.60 36.20 -39.07
C PHE A 606 14.65 36.03 -37.96
N THR A 607 15.48 37.06 -37.76
CA THR A 607 16.61 37.03 -36.82
C THR A 607 16.25 36.80 -35.34
N ASN A 608 14.98 37.00 -34.97
CA ASN A 608 14.45 36.76 -33.62
C ASN A 608 13.68 35.43 -33.50
N ALA A 609 13.78 34.53 -34.49
CA ALA A 609 13.08 33.25 -34.44
C ALA A 609 13.57 32.40 -33.26
N VAL A 610 12.64 31.95 -32.43
CA VAL A 610 12.91 31.09 -31.27
C VAL A 610 13.01 29.62 -31.67
N ARG A 611 12.29 29.20 -32.72
CA ARG A 611 12.27 27.82 -33.23
C ARG A 611 11.95 27.80 -34.72
N GLN A 612 12.60 26.89 -35.45
CA GLN A 612 12.26 26.55 -36.83
C GLN A 612 11.70 25.12 -36.90
N SER A 613 10.54 24.95 -37.54
CA SER A 613 9.97 23.63 -37.84
C SER A 613 10.43 23.15 -39.22
N GLY A 614 10.47 21.83 -39.42
CA GLY A 614 10.72 21.23 -40.74
C GLY A 614 9.58 21.47 -41.74
N PRO A 615 9.69 20.92 -42.96
CA PRO A 615 8.67 21.06 -44.00
C PRO A 615 7.29 20.59 -43.52
N LEU A 616 6.26 21.40 -43.79
CA LEU A 616 4.88 21.05 -43.47
C LEU A 616 4.23 20.32 -44.66
N PRO A 617 3.52 19.20 -44.44
CA PRO A 617 2.80 18.52 -45.51
C PRO A 617 1.68 19.40 -46.05
N TRP A 618 1.59 19.51 -47.38
CA TRP A 618 0.52 20.24 -48.04
C TRP A 618 -0.84 19.58 -47.78
N PRO A 619 -1.85 20.28 -47.22
CA PRO A 619 -3.18 19.71 -47.09
C PRO A 619 -3.74 19.44 -48.49
N ARG A 620 -3.99 18.16 -48.83
CA ARG A 620 -4.73 17.83 -50.05
C ARG A 620 -6.13 18.45 -49.91
N PRO A 621 -6.65 19.15 -50.95
CA PRO A 621 -8.00 19.67 -50.89
C PRO A 621 -8.95 18.50 -50.59
N ARG A 622 -9.72 18.61 -49.52
CA ARG A 622 -10.91 17.78 -49.35
C ARG A 622 -11.87 18.23 -50.45
N ASP A 623 -12.33 17.29 -51.27
CA ASP A 623 -13.42 17.53 -52.21
C ASP A 623 -14.58 18.18 -51.44
N ARG A 624 -15.01 19.35 -51.91
CA ARG A 624 -16.04 20.19 -51.30
C ARG A 624 -17.38 19.50 -51.23
#